data_AF-A0A352NCY0-F1
#
_entry.id   AF-A0A352NCY0-F1
#
_cell.length_a   1.000
_cell.length_b   1.000
_cell.length_c   1.000
_cell.angle_alpha   90.00
_cell.angle_beta   90.00
_cell.angle_gamma   90.00
#
_symmetry.space_group_name_H-M   'P 1'
#
loop_
_entity.id
_entity.type
_entity.pdbx_description
1 polymer ?
#
loop_
_entity_poly.entity_id
_entity_poly.type
_entity_poly.pdbx_seq_one_letter_code
_entity_poly.pdbx_strand_id
1 'polypeptide(L)'
;MWIEDVCYEEEHIQKVLKEIQNNFERYFSDFVDTTAGTSLSTADFEKLQQSVGLAGKVTRSKCKNDLSGKYQAIIADALNSFEQNREKYLDLLDEENLEEDGDDVAAFKAKRLRDDCPIIHSTLYNKQAKELDKYRKAFSLSDPKELYQVVTNLRKFAAEYEAGYDPDSYDDIASYDELGMGQMDTDDCTVYGVIGGGIKSHLLYKLYPGLFPNRSRSAIWALWYLTNKKVFGCEMDSEFLMIDVEKSITQQNYNYPYELFAYYAFEIYKLLKAKAVLLSTDINDNYRYVAVDAFLNFVADQHDGEIALFKSQIRDGGAGYA
;
A
#
# COMPACT_ATOMS: atom_id res chain seq x y z
N MET A 1 -15.51 -9.39 8.90
CA MET A 1 -14.60 -10.38 9.52
C MET A 1 -13.39 -9.61 10.03
N TRP A 2 -13.11 -9.75 11.31
CA TRP A 2 -11.96 -9.14 11.98
C TRP A 2 -10.72 -10.02 11.73
N ILE A 3 -9.53 -9.45 11.89
CA ILE A 3 -8.28 -10.23 11.86
C ILE A 3 -8.28 -11.22 13.04
N GLU A 4 -7.61 -12.36 12.90
CA GLU A 4 -7.51 -13.34 13.98
C GLU A 4 -6.48 -12.86 15.03
N ASP A 5 -6.78 -13.03 16.32
CA ASP A 5 -5.91 -12.58 17.42
C ASP A 5 -4.49 -13.13 17.32
N VAL A 6 -4.33 -14.34 16.76
CA VAL A 6 -3.02 -14.96 16.49
C VAL A 6 -2.11 -14.07 15.63
N CYS A 7 -2.68 -13.21 14.78
CA CYS A 7 -1.92 -12.32 13.91
C CYS A 7 -1.15 -11.23 14.68
N TYR A 8 -1.55 -10.97 15.93
CA TYR A 8 -0.89 -10.04 16.84
C TYR A 8 0.16 -10.69 17.73
N GLU A 9 0.25 -12.03 17.72
CA GLU A 9 1.27 -12.72 18.50
C GLU A 9 2.66 -12.51 17.90
N GLU A 10 3.63 -12.15 18.73
CA GLU A 10 5.02 -11.94 18.32
C GLU A 10 5.59 -13.14 17.53
N GLU A 11 5.27 -14.37 17.94
CA GLU A 11 5.71 -15.57 17.23
C GLU A 11 5.14 -15.64 15.80
N HIS A 12 3.88 -15.23 15.60
CA HIS A 12 3.24 -15.17 14.29
C HIS A 12 3.90 -14.10 13.42
N ILE A 13 4.04 -12.88 13.94
CA ILE A 13 4.66 -11.74 13.26
C ILE A 13 6.08 -12.11 12.79
N GLN A 14 6.88 -12.75 13.65
CA GLN A 14 8.23 -13.19 13.28
C GLN A 14 8.23 -14.28 12.19
N LYS A 15 7.24 -15.19 12.17
CA LYS A 15 7.10 -16.17 11.07
C LYS A 15 6.80 -15.48 9.74
N VAL A 16 5.93 -14.48 9.76
CA VAL A 16 5.55 -13.69 8.58
C VAL A 16 6.76 -12.91 8.06
N LEU A 17 7.43 -12.15 8.93
CA LEU A 17 8.63 -11.38 8.60
C LEU A 17 9.74 -12.24 8.02
N LYS A 18 10.00 -13.41 8.63
CA LYS A 18 10.98 -14.36 8.12
C LYS A 18 10.66 -14.80 6.69
N GLU A 19 9.39 -15.01 6.37
CA GLU A 19 9.00 -15.39 5.02
C GLU A 19 9.12 -14.23 4.02
N ILE A 20 8.76 -13.01 4.44
CA ILE A 20 9.00 -11.80 3.64
C ILE A 20 10.49 -11.68 3.32
N GLN A 21 11.36 -11.80 4.32
CA GLN A 21 12.82 -11.74 4.16
C GLN A 21 13.34 -12.82 3.21
N ASN A 22 12.85 -14.06 3.32
CA ASN A 22 13.27 -15.17 2.45
C ASN A 22 12.97 -14.90 0.97
N ASN A 23 11.85 -14.24 0.67
CA ASN A 23 11.40 -14.00 -0.70
C ASN A 23 11.79 -12.61 -1.23
N PHE A 24 12.19 -11.68 -0.36
CA PHE A 24 12.51 -10.30 -0.70
C PHE A 24 13.58 -10.20 -1.80
N GLU A 25 14.67 -10.96 -1.70
CA GLU A 25 15.82 -10.86 -2.62
C GLU A 25 15.42 -11.03 -4.08
N ARG A 26 14.54 -12.00 -4.33
CA ARG A 26 14.06 -12.32 -5.68
C ARG A 26 13.31 -11.12 -6.25
N TYR A 27 12.32 -10.61 -5.53
CA TYR A 27 11.53 -9.48 -5.98
C TYR A 27 12.37 -8.22 -6.11
N PHE A 28 13.30 -7.97 -5.18
CA PHE A 28 14.18 -6.81 -5.25
C PHE A 28 15.12 -6.87 -6.47
N SER A 29 15.67 -8.05 -6.76
CA SER A 29 16.52 -8.25 -7.94
C SER A 29 15.74 -7.95 -9.22
N ASP A 30 14.52 -8.48 -9.35
CA ASP A 30 13.66 -8.23 -10.50
C ASP A 30 13.24 -6.75 -10.57
N PHE A 31 12.95 -6.12 -9.42
CA PHE A 31 12.58 -4.71 -9.31
C PHE A 31 13.66 -3.80 -9.91
N VAL A 32 14.94 -4.02 -9.57
CA VAL A 32 16.05 -3.24 -10.11
C VAL A 32 16.37 -3.65 -11.55
N ASP A 33 16.44 -4.95 -11.85
CA ASP A 33 16.85 -5.43 -13.18
C ASP A 33 15.90 -4.97 -14.29
N THR A 34 14.60 -4.95 -13.99
CA THR A 34 13.53 -4.55 -14.91
C THR A 34 13.22 -3.06 -14.87
N THR A 35 13.87 -2.28 -14.00
CA THR A 35 13.50 -0.87 -13.76
C THR A 35 12.01 -0.77 -13.41
N ALA A 36 11.60 -1.48 -12.36
CA ALA A 36 10.22 -1.60 -11.88
C ALA A 36 9.22 -2.05 -12.97
N GLY A 37 9.61 -3.01 -13.80
CA GLY A 37 8.74 -3.59 -14.84
C GLY A 37 8.70 -2.84 -16.17
N THR A 38 9.39 -1.69 -16.29
CA THR A 38 9.43 -0.91 -17.54
C THR A 38 10.33 -1.53 -18.63
N SER A 39 11.22 -2.44 -18.25
CA SER A 39 12.10 -3.18 -19.16
C SER A 39 11.98 -4.69 -18.95
N LEU A 40 12.33 -5.46 -20.00
CA LEU A 40 12.28 -6.93 -19.94
C LEU A 40 13.16 -7.48 -18.81
N SER A 41 12.72 -8.55 -18.15
CA SER A 41 13.55 -9.30 -17.21
C SER A 41 14.74 -9.97 -17.92
N THR A 42 15.77 -10.38 -17.18
CA THR A 42 16.89 -11.14 -17.77
C THR A 42 16.40 -12.46 -18.36
N ALA A 43 15.51 -13.16 -17.65
CA ALA A 43 14.93 -14.42 -18.11
C ALA A 43 14.08 -14.25 -19.39
N ASP A 44 13.28 -13.17 -19.49
CA ASP A 44 12.47 -12.93 -20.68
C ASP A 44 13.30 -12.43 -21.85
N PHE A 45 14.37 -11.69 -21.58
CA PHE A 45 15.37 -11.36 -22.60
C PHE A 45 16.03 -12.63 -23.15
N GLU A 46 16.42 -13.58 -22.30
CA GLU A 46 17.01 -14.86 -22.75
C GLU A 46 16.01 -15.70 -23.56
N LYS A 47 14.74 -15.78 -23.13
CA LYS A 47 13.67 -16.43 -23.92
C LYS A 47 13.48 -15.77 -25.28
N LEU A 48 13.50 -14.44 -25.33
CA LEU A 48 13.40 -13.69 -26.58
C LEU A 48 14.61 -13.97 -27.48
N GLN A 49 15.82 -13.98 -26.93
CA GLN A 49 17.03 -14.32 -27.69
C GLN A 49 16.97 -15.72 -28.28
N GLN A 50 16.42 -16.68 -27.54
CA GLN A 50 16.18 -18.04 -28.05
C GLN A 50 15.16 -18.03 -29.18
N SER A 51 14.04 -17.30 -29.04
CA SER A 51 12.99 -17.25 -30.08
C SER A 51 13.44 -16.55 -31.37
N VAL A 52 14.42 -15.65 -31.31
CA VAL A 52 14.96 -14.94 -32.48
C VAL A 52 16.31 -15.47 -32.98
N GLY A 53 16.83 -16.59 -32.44
CA GLY A 53 18.09 -17.20 -32.89
C GLY A 53 19.37 -16.42 -32.55
N LEU A 54 19.29 -15.56 -31.53
CA LEU A 54 20.39 -14.72 -31.03
C LEU A 54 20.94 -15.18 -29.67
N ALA A 55 20.56 -16.37 -29.20
CA ALA A 55 21.04 -16.94 -27.94
C ALA A 55 22.58 -16.87 -27.83
N GLY A 56 23.06 -16.19 -26.77
CA GLY A 56 24.49 -16.02 -26.50
C GLY A 56 25.24 -15.04 -27.42
N LYS A 57 24.58 -14.41 -28.40
CA LYS A 57 25.20 -13.46 -29.35
C LYS A 57 25.10 -12.00 -28.92
N VAL A 58 24.16 -11.68 -28.03
CA VAL A 58 23.99 -10.34 -27.45
C VAL A 58 24.05 -10.50 -25.94
N THR A 59 24.83 -9.68 -25.25
CA THR A 59 24.91 -9.72 -23.79
C THR A 59 24.35 -8.43 -23.19
N ARG A 60 23.62 -8.56 -22.08
CA ARG A 60 23.25 -7.41 -21.26
C ARG A 60 24.46 -7.03 -20.41
N SER A 61 24.92 -5.79 -20.54
CA SER A 61 25.92 -5.24 -19.62
C SER A 61 25.26 -5.01 -18.26
N LYS A 62 25.55 -5.86 -17.27
CA LYS A 62 25.21 -5.61 -15.86
C LYS A 62 26.44 -5.09 -15.13
N CYS A 63 26.65 -3.78 -15.14
CA CYS A 63 27.65 -3.15 -14.26
C CYS A 63 26.96 -2.68 -12.98
N LYS A 64 27.66 -2.65 -11.84
CA LYS A 64 27.10 -2.11 -10.58
C LYS A 64 26.60 -0.67 -10.76
N ASN A 65 27.30 0.14 -11.56
CA ASN A 65 26.88 1.50 -11.91
C ASN A 65 25.54 1.53 -12.70
N ASP A 66 25.20 0.46 -13.43
CA ASP A 66 23.92 0.32 -14.12
C ASP A 66 22.78 0.03 -13.13
N LEU A 67 22.99 -0.86 -12.15
CA LEU A 67 21.98 -1.19 -11.13
C LEU A 67 21.69 -0.01 -10.18
N SER A 68 22.73 0.70 -9.76
CA SER A 68 22.61 1.93 -8.96
C SER A 68 21.78 2.99 -9.69
N GLY A 69 22.09 3.24 -10.97
CA GLY A 69 21.34 4.19 -11.80
C GLY A 69 19.89 3.77 -12.05
N LYS A 70 19.62 2.48 -12.26
CA LYS A 70 18.24 1.96 -12.37
C LYS A 70 17.45 2.15 -11.10
N TYR A 71 18.04 1.81 -9.95
CA TYR A 71 17.37 1.99 -8.66
C TYR A 71 17.04 3.47 -8.40
N GLN A 72 17.98 4.37 -8.65
CA GLN A 72 17.74 5.82 -8.56
C GLN A 72 16.63 6.29 -9.50
N ALA A 73 16.60 5.80 -10.74
CA ALA A 73 15.55 6.14 -11.70
C ALA A 73 14.17 5.67 -11.24
N ILE A 74 14.06 4.44 -10.71
CA ILE A 74 12.81 3.93 -10.15
C ILE A 74 12.30 4.83 -9.02
N ILE A 75 13.18 5.20 -8.07
CA ILE A 75 12.80 6.06 -6.95
C ILE A 75 12.41 7.47 -7.43
N ALA A 76 13.13 8.03 -8.41
CA ALA A 76 12.80 9.31 -9.00
C ALA A 76 11.42 9.28 -9.69
N ASP A 77 11.12 8.23 -10.44
CA ASP A 77 9.82 8.06 -11.10
C ASP A 77 8.69 7.88 -10.09
N ALA A 78 8.93 7.12 -9.01
CA ALA A 78 7.97 6.96 -7.91
C ALA A 78 7.68 8.30 -7.22
N LEU A 79 8.72 9.11 -6.94
CA LEU A 79 8.57 10.46 -6.38
C LEU A 79 7.80 11.38 -7.32
N ASN A 80 8.13 11.37 -8.61
CA ASN A 80 7.42 12.17 -9.61
C ASN A 80 5.93 11.81 -9.66
N SER A 81 5.60 10.51 -9.65
CA SER A 81 4.20 10.05 -9.61
C SER A 81 3.51 10.43 -8.31
N PHE A 82 4.22 10.32 -7.17
CA PHE A 82 3.71 10.69 -5.86
C PHE A 82 3.33 12.18 -5.78
N GLU A 83 4.14 13.08 -6.35
CA GLU A 83 3.93 14.52 -6.24
C GLU A 83 2.80 15.06 -7.14
N GLN A 84 2.44 14.37 -8.23
CA GLN A 84 1.46 14.85 -9.23
C GLN A 84 0.11 15.32 -8.66
N ASN A 85 -0.34 14.75 -7.55
CA ASN A 85 -1.62 15.09 -6.92
C ASN A 85 -1.50 15.42 -5.43
N ARG A 86 -0.27 15.53 -4.91
CA ARG A 86 -0.02 15.71 -3.47
C ARG A 86 -0.61 17.01 -2.94
N GLU A 87 -0.48 18.10 -3.69
CA GLU A 87 -0.99 19.43 -3.31
C GLU A 87 -2.47 19.41 -2.93
N LYS A 88 -3.31 18.65 -3.65
CA LYS A 88 -4.74 18.51 -3.31
C LYS A 88 -4.97 17.84 -1.95
N TYR A 89 -4.11 16.92 -1.56
CA TYR A 89 -4.20 16.29 -0.24
C TYR A 89 -3.67 17.20 0.87
N LEU A 90 -2.61 17.97 0.59
CA LEU A 90 -2.11 18.98 1.52
C LEU A 90 -3.18 20.04 1.79
N ASP A 91 -3.82 20.54 0.73
CA ASP A 91 -4.92 21.51 0.84
C ASP A 91 -6.15 20.92 1.54
N LEU A 92 -6.51 19.66 1.29
CA LEU A 92 -7.62 18.98 1.97
C LEU A 92 -7.40 18.81 3.48
N LEU A 93 -6.15 18.58 3.89
CA LEU A 93 -5.76 18.24 5.27
C LEU A 93 -5.11 19.42 6.00
N ASP A 94 -5.08 20.59 5.38
CA ASP A 94 -4.63 21.82 6.02
C ASP A 94 -5.57 22.16 7.20
N GLU A 95 -4.99 22.60 8.32
CA GLU A 95 -5.75 22.83 9.56
C GLU A 95 -6.74 23.98 9.42
N GLU A 96 -6.31 25.09 8.80
CA GLU A 96 -7.18 26.26 8.62
C GLU A 96 -8.33 25.91 7.66
N ASN A 97 -8.02 25.23 6.56
CA ASN A 97 -9.04 24.77 5.62
C ASN A 97 -10.04 23.80 6.27
N LEU A 98 -9.56 22.86 7.12
CA LEU A 98 -10.44 21.94 7.83
C LEU A 98 -11.32 22.65 8.86
N GLU A 99 -10.83 23.70 9.52
CA GLU A 99 -11.65 24.52 10.40
C GLU A 99 -12.78 25.22 9.64
N GLU A 100 -12.48 25.85 8.50
CA GLU A 100 -13.48 26.48 7.61
C GLU A 100 -14.50 25.46 7.07
N ASP A 101 -14.04 24.28 6.68
CA ASP A 101 -14.90 23.19 6.21
C ASP A 101 -15.90 22.70 7.28
N GLY A 102 -15.62 22.98 8.56
CA GLY A 102 -16.50 22.67 9.69
C GLY A 102 -17.79 23.51 9.71
N ASP A 103 -17.79 24.69 9.10
CA ASP A 103 -18.96 25.58 9.03
C ASP A 103 -20.06 25.03 8.08
N ASP A 104 -19.65 24.30 7.03
CA ASP A 104 -20.55 23.63 6.09
C ASP A 104 -20.05 22.22 5.72
N VAL A 105 -20.28 21.28 6.65
CA VAL A 105 -19.93 19.86 6.45
C VAL A 105 -20.61 19.22 5.23
N ALA A 106 -21.74 19.75 4.76
CA ALA A 106 -22.40 19.25 3.56
C ALA A 106 -21.62 19.65 2.30
N ALA A 107 -21.12 20.89 2.24
CA ALA A 107 -20.19 21.33 1.21
C ALA A 107 -18.85 20.58 1.28
N PHE A 108 -18.32 20.31 2.48
CA PHE A 108 -17.13 19.48 2.66
C PHE A 108 -17.28 18.11 1.99
N LYS A 109 -18.36 17.37 2.28
CA LYS A 109 -18.63 16.09 1.62
C LYS A 109 -18.78 16.24 0.11
N ALA A 110 -19.59 17.20 -0.34
CA ALA A 110 -20.01 17.31 -1.73
C ALA A 110 -18.92 17.87 -2.65
N LYS A 111 -18.00 18.69 -2.15
CA LYS A 111 -16.96 19.35 -2.94
C LYS A 111 -15.57 18.85 -2.56
N ARG A 112 -15.17 19.04 -1.30
CA ARG A 112 -13.81 18.73 -0.82
C ARG A 112 -13.51 17.23 -0.91
N LEU A 113 -14.39 16.38 -0.41
CA LEU A 113 -14.20 14.93 -0.49
C LEU A 113 -14.58 14.34 -1.84
N ARG A 114 -15.73 14.69 -2.41
CA ARG A 114 -16.20 14.04 -3.64
C ARG A 114 -15.40 14.45 -4.89
N ASP A 115 -15.11 15.74 -5.01
CA ASP A 115 -14.61 16.35 -6.25
C ASP A 115 -13.11 16.63 -6.14
N ASP A 116 -12.64 17.14 -5.00
CA ASP A 116 -11.26 17.59 -4.83
C ASP A 116 -10.31 16.50 -4.31
N CYS A 117 -10.77 15.57 -3.46
CA CYS A 117 -9.97 14.45 -2.95
C CYS A 117 -9.73 13.37 -4.04
N PRO A 118 -8.51 13.21 -4.57
CA PRO A 118 -8.28 12.39 -5.76
C PRO A 118 -8.64 10.90 -5.61
N ILE A 119 -8.33 10.28 -4.46
CA ILE A 119 -8.65 8.86 -4.21
C ILE A 119 -10.16 8.62 -4.10
N ILE A 120 -10.91 9.52 -3.45
CA ILE A 120 -12.37 9.41 -3.34
C ILE A 120 -13.00 9.67 -4.71
N HIS A 121 -12.57 10.73 -5.39
CA HIS A 121 -13.03 11.09 -6.73
C HIS A 121 -12.86 9.91 -7.70
N SER A 122 -11.63 9.41 -7.86
CA SER A 122 -11.36 8.28 -8.77
C SER A 122 -12.19 7.04 -8.42
N THR A 123 -12.42 6.75 -7.14
CA THR A 123 -13.25 5.62 -6.69
C THR A 123 -14.73 5.82 -7.03
N LEU A 124 -15.27 7.04 -6.92
CA LEU A 124 -16.67 7.34 -7.24
C LEU A 124 -16.96 7.36 -8.74
N TYR A 125 -16.01 7.88 -9.53
CA TYR A 125 -16.17 8.12 -10.96
C TYR A 125 -15.73 6.92 -11.82
N ASN A 126 -15.04 5.92 -11.26
CA ASN A 126 -14.79 4.66 -11.95
C ASN A 126 -16.06 3.82 -12.08
N LYS A 127 -16.86 4.09 -13.11
CA LYS A 127 -18.14 3.40 -13.40
C LYS A 127 -17.96 1.98 -13.96
N GLN A 128 -16.76 1.62 -14.40
CA GLN A 128 -16.48 0.30 -14.98
C GLN A 128 -16.26 -0.77 -13.91
N ALA A 129 -15.71 -0.37 -12.75
CA ALA A 129 -15.49 -1.25 -11.60
C ALA A 129 -16.80 -1.47 -10.80
N LYS A 130 -17.47 -2.61 -11.02
CA LYS A 130 -18.72 -2.98 -10.34
C LYS A 130 -18.55 -3.21 -8.84
N GLU A 131 -17.38 -3.67 -8.42
CA GLU A 131 -17.03 -3.86 -7.01
C GLU A 131 -17.10 -2.55 -6.20
N LEU A 132 -17.03 -1.40 -6.87
CA LEU A 132 -17.15 -0.08 -6.24
C LEU A 132 -18.61 0.40 -6.10
N ASP A 133 -19.62 -0.35 -6.55
CA ASP A 133 -21.03 0.05 -6.40
C ASP A 133 -21.45 0.16 -4.93
N LYS A 134 -20.95 -0.75 -4.09
CA LYS A 134 -21.17 -0.69 -2.64
C LYS A 134 -20.57 0.57 -2.04
N TYR A 135 -19.34 0.90 -2.43
CA TYR A 135 -18.66 2.13 -2.01
C TYR A 135 -19.43 3.38 -2.45
N ARG A 136 -19.87 3.45 -3.71
CA ARG A 136 -20.66 4.58 -4.22
C ARG A 136 -21.95 4.77 -3.42
N LYS A 137 -22.66 3.68 -3.12
CA LYS A 137 -23.86 3.71 -2.30
C LYS A 137 -23.55 4.16 -0.86
N ALA A 138 -22.51 3.60 -0.24
CA ALA A 138 -22.08 3.96 1.10
C ALA A 138 -21.71 5.45 1.20
N PHE A 139 -20.89 5.96 0.27
CA PHE A 139 -20.53 7.38 0.22
C PHE A 139 -21.75 8.27 0.03
N SER A 140 -22.71 7.88 -0.83
CA SER A 140 -23.93 8.67 -1.01
C SER A 140 -24.75 8.76 0.28
N LEU A 141 -24.81 7.69 1.07
CA LEU A 141 -25.64 7.58 2.27
C LEU A 141 -24.94 8.04 3.57
N SER A 142 -23.62 8.17 3.57
CA SER A 142 -22.86 8.55 4.77
C SER A 142 -23.21 9.93 5.30
N ASP A 143 -23.08 10.11 6.61
CA ASP A 143 -23.28 11.42 7.25
C ASP A 143 -22.11 12.36 6.92
N PRO A 144 -22.35 13.55 6.32
CA PRO A 144 -21.30 14.54 6.11
C PRO A 144 -20.54 14.92 7.38
N LYS A 145 -21.20 14.96 8.54
CA LYS A 145 -20.58 15.31 9.82
C LYS A 145 -19.61 14.22 10.29
N GLU A 146 -20.00 12.96 10.14
CA GLU A 146 -19.15 11.82 10.47
C GLU A 146 -17.90 11.79 9.59
N LEU A 147 -18.06 11.99 8.28
CA LEU A 147 -16.94 12.08 7.35
C LEU A 147 -15.97 13.20 7.71
N TYR A 148 -16.49 14.39 8.03
CA TYR A 148 -15.70 15.52 8.50
C TYR A 148 -14.91 15.17 9.76
N GLN A 149 -15.61 14.66 10.79
CA GLN A 149 -14.99 14.31 12.06
C GLN A 149 -13.85 13.31 11.90
N VAL A 150 -14.03 12.26 11.09
CA VAL A 150 -12.98 11.25 10.86
C VAL A 150 -11.79 11.86 10.13
N VAL A 151 -11.98 12.71 9.12
CA VAL A 151 -10.86 13.38 8.42
C VAL A 151 -10.10 14.31 9.37
N THR A 152 -10.80 15.07 10.21
CA THR A 152 -10.18 15.91 11.24
C THR A 152 -9.42 15.07 12.27
N ASN A 153 -9.95 13.92 12.69
CA ASN A 153 -9.27 13.00 13.61
C ASN A 153 -7.98 12.45 12.99
N LEU A 154 -8.01 12.07 11.71
CA LEU A 154 -6.82 11.63 10.98
C LEU A 154 -5.74 12.72 10.94
N ARG A 155 -6.13 13.98 10.67
CA ARG A 155 -5.19 15.10 10.67
C ARG A 155 -4.56 15.34 12.04
N LYS A 156 -5.36 15.27 13.11
CA LYS A 156 -4.89 15.42 14.50
C LYS A 156 -3.91 14.31 14.87
N PHE A 157 -4.29 13.06 14.62
CA PHE A 157 -3.41 11.91 14.83
C PHE A 157 -2.08 12.08 14.09
N ALA A 158 -2.11 12.51 12.82
CA ALA A 158 -0.91 12.73 12.03
C ALA A 158 -0.01 13.84 12.61
N ALA A 159 -0.60 14.93 13.13
CA ALA A 159 0.14 16.00 13.79
C ALA A 159 0.81 15.53 15.08
N GLU A 160 0.05 14.82 15.91
CA GLU A 160 0.54 14.29 17.20
C GLU A 160 1.65 13.27 16.99
N TYR A 161 1.49 12.39 16.00
CA TYR A 161 2.51 11.41 15.62
C TYR A 161 3.78 12.06 15.09
N GLU A 162 3.66 13.07 14.22
CA GLU A 162 4.82 13.80 13.70
C GLU A 162 5.54 14.61 14.78
N ALA A 163 4.80 15.22 15.71
CA ALA A 163 5.39 15.93 16.85
C ALA A 163 6.14 15.00 17.82
N GLY A 164 5.74 13.73 17.89
CA GLY A 164 6.41 12.69 18.69
C GLY A 164 7.51 11.94 17.96
N TYR A 165 7.71 12.19 16.65
CA TYR A 165 8.67 11.47 15.83
C TYR A 165 10.12 11.87 16.16
N ASP A 166 10.96 10.87 16.42
CA ASP A 166 12.41 11.01 16.55
C ASP A 166 13.12 10.24 15.42
N PRO A 167 13.79 10.93 14.47
CA PRO A 167 14.50 10.27 13.38
C PRO A 167 15.64 9.36 13.84
N ASP A 168 16.26 9.66 14.99
CA ASP A 168 17.44 8.91 15.46
C ASP A 168 17.07 7.56 16.06
N SER A 169 15.86 7.42 16.61
CA SER A 169 15.37 6.17 17.20
C SER A 169 14.35 5.42 16.33
N TYR A 170 13.89 5.99 15.22
CA TYR A 170 12.82 5.39 14.42
C TYR A 170 13.17 4.00 13.87
N ASP A 171 14.42 3.80 13.44
CA ASP A 171 14.87 2.52 12.86
C ASP A 171 15.09 1.42 13.92
N ASP A 172 15.11 1.79 15.21
CA ASP A 172 15.29 0.88 16.35
C ASP A 172 14.00 0.25 16.86
N ILE A 173 12.84 0.67 16.33
CA ILE A 173 11.53 0.13 16.70
C ILE A 173 11.50 -1.38 16.46
N ALA A 174 11.08 -2.12 17.49
CA ALA A 174 11.19 -3.58 17.53
C ALA A 174 9.85 -4.30 17.44
N SER A 175 8.73 -3.63 17.72
CA SER A 175 7.38 -4.23 17.68
C SER A 175 6.37 -3.34 16.97
N TYR A 176 5.24 -3.93 16.57
CA TYR A 176 4.16 -3.18 15.92
C TYR A 176 3.49 -2.18 16.87
N ASP A 177 3.39 -2.51 18.16
CA ASP A 177 2.82 -1.62 19.19
C ASP A 177 3.68 -0.35 19.37
N GLU A 178 5.01 -0.50 19.34
CA GLU A 178 5.96 0.62 19.46
C GLU A 178 5.86 1.61 18.29
N LEU A 179 5.36 1.19 17.11
CA LEU A 179 5.06 2.12 16.02
C LEU A 179 3.86 3.02 16.31
N GLY A 180 3.07 2.77 17.36
CA GLY A 180 2.01 3.69 17.79
C GLY A 180 0.88 3.91 16.80
N MET A 181 0.63 2.94 15.89
CA MET A 181 -0.35 3.08 14.81
C MET A 181 -1.76 2.62 15.18
N GLY A 182 -1.97 2.02 16.36
CA GLY A 182 -3.24 1.38 16.72
C GLY A 182 -4.47 2.30 16.72
N GLN A 183 -4.31 3.62 16.97
CA GLN A 183 -5.42 4.57 16.86
C GLN A 183 -6.05 4.58 15.47
N MET A 184 -5.25 4.32 14.43
CA MET A 184 -5.74 4.25 13.05
C MET A 184 -6.76 3.13 12.86
N ASP A 185 -6.75 2.08 13.68
CA ASP A 185 -7.66 0.93 13.56
C ASP A 185 -8.97 1.08 14.34
N THR A 186 -9.14 2.22 15.02
CA THR A 186 -10.36 2.53 15.77
C THR A 186 -11.48 3.12 14.89
N ASP A 187 -12.69 3.15 15.44
CA ASP A 187 -13.86 3.79 14.83
C ASP A 187 -13.68 5.31 14.69
N ASP A 188 -12.86 5.95 15.54
CA ASP A 188 -12.58 7.39 15.47
C ASP A 188 -11.86 7.79 14.18
N CYS A 189 -11.21 6.82 13.52
CA CYS A 189 -10.50 6.99 12.26
C CYS A 189 -11.18 6.25 11.08
N THR A 190 -12.40 5.76 11.25
CA THR A 190 -13.07 4.89 10.28
C THR A 190 -14.51 5.31 10.02
N VAL A 191 -14.88 5.45 8.74
CA VAL A 191 -16.28 5.48 8.29
C VAL A 191 -16.53 4.23 7.47
N TYR A 192 -17.24 3.26 8.03
CA TYR A 192 -17.39 1.94 7.43
C TYR A 192 -17.96 1.99 6.00
N GLY A 193 -17.28 1.31 5.07
CA GLY A 193 -17.63 1.30 3.66
C GLY A 193 -17.23 2.55 2.87
N VAL A 194 -16.73 3.59 3.54
CA VAL A 194 -16.28 4.84 2.91
C VAL A 194 -14.81 5.14 3.24
N ILE A 195 -14.50 5.53 4.48
CA ILE A 195 -13.12 5.78 4.93
C ILE A 195 -12.64 4.54 5.67
N GLY A 196 -12.14 3.57 4.90
CA GLY A 196 -11.48 2.36 5.44
C GLY A 196 -9.95 2.43 5.31
N GLY A 197 -9.28 1.33 5.67
CA GLY A 197 -7.81 1.19 5.69
C GLY A 197 -7.08 1.82 4.50
N GLY A 198 -7.53 1.56 3.27
CA GLY A 198 -6.87 2.09 2.09
C GLY A 198 -7.05 3.59 1.86
N ILE A 199 -8.17 4.21 2.27
CA ILE A 199 -8.36 5.66 2.11
C ILE A 199 -7.65 6.41 3.25
N LYS A 200 -7.85 5.98 4.51
CA LYS A 200 -7.22 6.65 5.66
C LYS A 200 -5.69 6.61 5.58
N SER A 201 -5.11 5.46 5.22
CA SER A 201 -3.66 5.37 5.02
C SER A 201 -3.16 6.25 3.87
N HIS A 202 -3.94 6.37 2.79
CA HIS A 202 -3.52 7.14 1.62
C HIS A 202 -3.52 8.64 1.91
N LEU A 203 -4.50 9.13 2.67
CA LEU A 203 -4.54 10.53 3.13
C LEU A 203 -3.28 10.86 3.93
N LEU A 204 -2.95 10.03 4.93
CA LEU A 204 -1.77 10.28 5.78
C LEU A 204 -0.45 10.07 5.04
N TYR A 205 -0.38 9.08 4.14
CA TYR A 205 0.78 8.87 3.25
C TYR A 205 1.07 10.10 2.38
N LYS A 206 0.03 10.78 1.88
CA LYS A 206 0.19 11.99 1.08
C LYS A 206 0.62 13.20 1.91
N LEU A 207 0.19 13.25 3.16
CA LEU A 207 0.58 14.28 4.12
C LEU A 207 2.04 14.10 4.56
N TYR A 208 2.37 12.95 5.16
CA TYR A 208 3.71 12.60 5.67
C TYR A 208 4.22 11.26 5.11
N PRO A 209 4.78 11.24 3.89
CA PRO A 209 5.26 10.01 3.23
C PRO A 209 6.48 9.35 3.88
N GLY A 210 7.10 10.02 4.86
CA GLY A 210 8.16 9.46 5.70
C GLY A 210 7.64 8.67 6.90
N LEU A 211 6.39 8.91 7.31
CA LEU A 211 5.82 8.41 8.58
C LEU A 211 4.70 7.39 8.35
N PHE A 212 3.90 7.57 7.30
CA PHE A 212 2.70 6.75 7.07
C PHE A 212 2.81 5.92 5.80
N PRO A 213 2.89 4.57 5.90
CA PRO A 213 2.84 3.71 4.73
C PRO A 213 1.45 3.67 4.10
N ASN A 214 1.42 3.51 2.77
CA ASN A 214 0.19 3.44 1.98
C ASN A 214 -0.35 2.01 1.94
N ARG A 215 -1.43 1.73 2.68
CA ARG A 215 -2.12 0.43 2.70
C ARG A 215 -3.05 0.26 1.49
N SER A 216 -2.48 0.30 0.30
CA SER A 216 -3.21 0.12 -0.95
C SER A 216 -3.70 -1.33 -1.10
N ARG A 217 -4.64 -1.58 -2.03
CA ARG A 217 -5.06 -2.96 -2.34
C ARG A 217 -3.87 -3.77 -2.86
N SER A 218 -3.06 -3.18 -3.72
CA SER A 218 -1.85 -3.81 -4.28
C SER A 218 -0.86 -4.18 -3.18
N ALA A 219 -0.69 -3.31 -2.16
CA ALA A 219 0.20 -3.59 -1.04
C ALA A 219 -0.21 -4.85 -0.25
N ILE A 220 -1.50 -5.06 -0.02
CA ILE A 220 -2.00 -6.27 0.66
C ILE A 220 -1.80 -7.52 -0.20
N TRP A 221 -2.05 -7.44 -1.51
CA TRP A 221 -1.71 -8.53 -2.44
C TRP A 221 -0.22 -8.83 -2.42
N ALA A 222 0.62 -7.80 -2.45
CA ALA A 222 2.07 -7.93 -2.42
C ALA A 222 2.57 -8.66 -1.17
N LEU A 223 2.01 -8.38 0.01
CA LEU A 223 2.36 -9.10 1.24
C LEU A 223 2.01 -10.60 1.16
N TRP A 224 0.87 -10.95 0.56
CA TRP A 224 0.53 -12.35 0.30
C TRP A 224 1.54 -13.05 -0.64
N TYR A 225 2.04 -12.34 -1.64
CA TYR A 225 3.06 -12.86 -2.55
C TYR A 225 4.47 -12.93 -1.92
N LEU A 226 4.83 -11.95 -1.08
CA LEU A 226 6.10 -11.93 -0.33
C LEU A 226 6.15 -13.03 0.72
N THR A 227 5.00 -13.43 1.25
CA THR A 227 4.89 -14.57 2.17
C THR A 227 4.74 -15.90 1.45
N ASN A 228 4.95 -15.93 0.13
CA ASN A 228 4.77 -17.12 -0.71
C ASN A 228 3.42 -17.81 -0.46
N LYS A 229 2.38 -17.01 -0.20
CA LYS A 229 1.00 -17.44 0.02
C LYS A 229 0.82 -18.39 1.21
N LYS A 230 1.71 -18.32 2.20
CA LYS A 230 1.62 -19.15 3.41
C LYS A 230 0.42 -18.75 4.26
N VAL A 231 -0.16 -19.76 4.90
CA VAL A 231 -1.38 -19.65 5.73
C VAL A 231 -1.08 -19.18 7.15
N PHE A 232 0.13 -19.44 7.65
CA PHE A 232 0.58 -19.13 9.01
C PHE A 232 -0.29 -19.69 10.16
N GLY A 233 -1.20 -20.60 9.84
CA GLY A 233 -2.12 -21.18 10.82
C GLY A 233 -3.41 -20.38 11.03
N CYS A 234 -3.66 -19.35 10.20
CA CYS A 234 -4.94 -18.64 10.18
C CYS A 234 -6.08 -19.59 9.79
N GLU A 235 -7.22 -19.51 10.48
CA GLU A 235 -8.45 -20.23 10.14
C GLU A 235 -8.95 -19.87 8.73
N MET A 236 -8.72 -18.62 8.30
CA MET A 236 -9.18 -18.09 7.01
C MET A 236 -8.21 -18.32 5.85
N ASP A 237 -7.27 -19.27 5.98
CA ASP A 237 -6.21 -19.61 5.01
C ASP A 237 -5.20 -18.48 4.70
N SER A 238 -5.48 -17.22 5.02
CA SER A 238 -4.58 -16.08 4.82
C SER A 238 -4.99 -14.90 5.70
N GLU A 239 -4.02 -14.23 6.32
CA GLU A 239 -4.28 -12.97 7.03
C GLU A 239 -4.51 -11.80 6.04
N PHE A 240 -3.85 -11.86 4.87
CA PHE A 240 -3.85 -10.76 3.90
C PHE A 240 -5.04 -10.82 2.93
N LEU A 241 -5.54 -12.01 2.62
CA LEU A 241 -6.62 -12.20 1.66
C LEU A 241 -7.83 -12.86 2.31
N MET A 242 -9.02 -12.44 1.91
CA MET A 242 -10.25 -13.16 2.18
C MET A 242 -10.51 -14.15 1.04
N ILE A 243 -10.43 -15.44 1.35
CA ILE A 243 -10.65 -16.54 0.41
C ILE A 243 -11.96 -17.25 0.80
N ASP A 244 -12.94 -17.30 -0.11
CA ASP A 244 -14.13 -18.15 0.01
C ASP A 244 -14.07 -19.18 -1.11
N VAL A 245 -13.68 -20.40 -0.73
CA VAL A 245 -13.52 -21.52 -1.65
C VAL A 245 -14.85 -21.93 -2.26
N GLU A 246 -15.95 -21.88 -1.49
CA GLU A 246 -17.29 -22.28 -1.95
C GLU A 246 -17.80 -21.34 -3.04
N LYS A 247 -17.59 -20.03 -2.85
CA LYS A 247 -17.96 -19.02 -3.85
C LYS A 247 -16.89 -18.80 -4.91
N SER A 248 -15.73 -19.43 -4.77
CA SER A 248 -14.53 -19.20 -5.59
C SER A 248 -14.21 -17.71 -5.69
N ILE A 249 -14.23 -17.01 -4.56
CA ILE A 249 -13.91 -15.58 -4.50
C ILE A 249 -12.63 -15.41 -3.69
N THR A 250 -11.73 -14.58 -4.20
CA THR A 250 -10.54 -14.15 -3.47
C THR A 250 -10.38 -12.64 -3.62
N GLN A 251 -10.28 -11.96 -2.48
CA GLN A 251 -10.12 -10.50 -2.41
C GLN A 251 -9.11 -10.14 -1.33
N GLN A 252 -8.51 -8.95 -1.41
CA GLN A 252 -7.72 -8.44 -0.29
C GLN A 252 -8.58 -8.29 0.96
N ASN A 253 -7.99 -8.53 2.13
CA ASN A 253 -8.62 -8.30 3.40
C ASN A 253 -8.84 -6.79 3.63
N TYR A 254 -10.09 -6.33 3.44
CA TYR A 254 -10.45 -4.92 3.61
C TYR A 254 -10.21 -4.43 5.03
N ASN A 255 -10.30 -5.33 6.01
CA ASN A 255 -10.22 -5.04 7.44
C ASN A 255 -8.84 -5.37 8.02
N TYR A 256 -7.85 -5.69 7.19
CA TYR A 256 -6.48 -5.91 7.67
C TYR A 256 -6.00 -4.69 8.48
N PRO A 257 -5.54 -4.84 9.72
CA PRO A 257 -5.17 -3.72 10.58
C PRO A 257 -4.09 -2.86 9.96
N TYR A 258 -4.21 -1.55 10.13
CA TYR A 258 -3.20 -0.60 9.71
C TYR A 258 -1.93 -0.73 10.54
N GLU A 259 -2.03 -1.00 11.84
CA GLU A 259 -0.86 -1.14 12.71
C GLU A 259 0.07 -2.30 12.29
N LEU A 260 -0.49 -3.48 12.03
CA LEU A 260 0.26 -4.64 11.54
C LEU A 260 0.82 -4.37 10.14
N PHE A 261 0.01 -3.78 9.26
CA PHE A 261 0.48 -3.39 7.92
C PHE A 261 1.65 -2.41 7.99
N ALA A 262 1.56 -1.40 8.85
CA ALA A 262 2.58 -0.38 9.00
C ALA A 262 3.90 -0.98 9.49
N TYR A 263 3.83 -1.95 10.40
CA TYR A 263 4.99 -2.69 10.88
C TYR A 263 5.65 -3.53 9.78
N TYR A 264 4.87 -4.26 8.97
CA TYR A 264 5.44 -4.98 7.83
C TYR A 264 6.03 -4.04 6.76
N ALA A 265 5.39 -2.90 6.51
CA ALA A 265 5.92 -1.88 5.61
C ALA A 265 7.22 -1.26 6.15
N PHE A 266 7.34 -1.05 7.46
CA PHE A 266 8.54 -0.58 8.14
C PHE A 266 9.70 -1.58 8.00
N GLU A 267 9.46 -2.86 8.26
CA GLU A 267 10.48 -3.91 8.10
C GLU A 267 10.92 -4.06 6.62
N ILE A 268 10.00 -3.92 5.67
CA ILE A 268 10.34 -3.88 4.23
C ILE A 268 11.17 -2.64 3.89
N TYR A 269 10.88 -1.48 4.49
CA TYR A 269 11.73 -0.29 4.34
C TYR A 269 13.16 -0.57 4.78
N LYS A 270 13.38 -1.23 5.93
CA LYS A 270 14.74 -1.56 6.41
C LYS A 270 15.48 -2.46 5.43
N LEU A 271 14.79 -3.43 4.82
CA LEU A 271 15.36 -4.27 3.77
C LEU A 271 15.74 -3.46 2.52
N LEU A 272 14.87 -2.54 2.09
CA LEU A 272 15.15 -1.64 0.95
C LEU A 272 16.32 -0.70 1.25
N LYS A 273 16.38 -0.11 2.45
CA LYS A 273 17.47 0.77 2.90
C LYS A 273 18.81 0.03 2.89
N ALA A 274 18.85 -1.19 3.41
CA ALA A 274 20.05 -2.03 3.36
C ALA A 274 20.51 -2.30 1.91
N LYS A 275 19.57 -2.53 0.98
CA LYS A 275 19.89 -2.70 -0.44
C LYS A 275 20.38 -1.42 -1.12
N ALA A 276 19.77 -0.28 -0.80
CA ALA A 276 20.21 1.02 -1.31
C ALA A 276 21.69 1.27 -0.94
N VAL A 277 22.07 1.01 0.32
CA VAL A 277 23.47 1.13 0.78
C VAL A 277 24.41 0.23 -0.02
N LEU A 278 24.03 -1.03 -0.28
CA LEU A 278 24.84 -1.94 -1.11
C LEU A 278 25.01 -1.45 -2.55
N LEU A 279 24.01 -0.78 -3.11
CA LEU A 279 24.05 -0.12 -4.42
C LEU A 279 24.76 1.24 -4.40
N SER A 280 25.30 1.66 -3.26
CA SER A 280 25.93 2.98 -3.07
C SER A 280 24.96 4.13 -3.36
N THR A 281 23.69 3.93 -3.00
CA THR A 281 22.60 4.91 -3.05
C THR A 281 22.00 5.07 -1.65
N ASP A 282 21.00 5.93 -1.52
CA ASP A 282 20.28 6.13 -0.27
C ASP A 282 18.77 6.31 -0.52
N ILE A 283 17.96 6.10 0.51
CA ILE A 283 16.53 6.40 0.51
C ILE A 283 16.33 7.67 1.31
N ASN A 284 15.70 8.68 0.73
CA ASN A 284 15.30 9.86 1.49
C ASN A 284 14.26 9.47 2.54
N ASP A 285 14.63 9.60 3.82
CA ASP A 285 13.81 9.23 4.97
C ASP A 285 12.46 9.98 5.03
N ASN A 286 12.38 11.19 4.46
CA ASN A 286 11.13 11.95 4.34
C ASN A 286 10.16 11.35 3.32
N TYR A 287 10.61 10.41 2.50
CA TYR A 287 9.84 9.76 1.44
C TYR A 287 10.00 8.24 1.46
N ARG A 288 10.43 7.66 2.59
CA ARG A 288 10.76 6.23 2.67
C ARG A 288 9.62 5.32 2.26
N TYR A 289 8.38 5.69 2.58
CA TYR A 289 7.23 4.88 2.22
C TYR A 289 6.79 5.06 0.76
N VAL A 290 7.31 6.06 0.03
CA VAL A 290 7.20 6.10 -1.43
C VAL A 290 8.01 4.98 -2.06
N ALA A 291 9.21 4.71 -1.53
CA ALA A 291 10.03 3.57 -1.99
C ALA A 291 9.36 2.23 -1.66
N VAL A 292 8.75 2.10 -0.47
CA VAL A 292 7.99 0.90 -0.10
C VAL A 292 6.77 0.71 -0.98
N ASP A 293 5.97 1.75 -1.21
CA ASP A 293 4.77 1.68 -2.08
C ASP A 293 5.15 1.29 -3.51
N ALA A 294 6.24 1.87 -4.06
CA ALA A 294 6.76 1.49 -5.38
C ALA A 294 7.17 0.01 -5.46
N PHE A 295 7.87 -0.49 -4.43
CA PHE A 295 8.28 -1.89 -4.37
C PHE A 295 7.08 -2.84 -4.25
N LEU A 296 6.13 -2.54 -3.37
CA LEU A 296 4.94 -3.38 -3.18
C LEU A 296 4.03 -3.37 -4.41
N ASN A 297 3.86 -2.22 -5.08
CA ASN A 297 3.14 -2.16 -6.35
C ASN A 297 3.82 -3.04 -7.40
N PHE A 298 5.15 -2.97 -7.53
CA PHE A 298 5.88 -3.85 -8.44
C PHE A 298 5.67 -5.34 -8.14
N VAL A 299 5.72 -5.74 -6.86
CA VAL A 299 5.47 -7.13 -6.45
C VAL A 299 4.06 -7.55 -6.89
N ALA A 300 3.04 -6.72 -6.69
CA ALA A 300 1.69 -7.03 -7.12
C ALA A 300 1.57 -7.10 -8.65
N ASP A 301 2.20 -6.17 -9.38
CA ASP A 301 2.16 -6.07 -10.85
C ASP A 301 2.79 -7.30 -11.52
N GLN A 302 3.84 -7.88 -10.92
CA GLN A 302 4.41 -9.17 -11.37
C GLN A 302 3.38 -10.31 -11.41
N HIS A 303 2.29 -10.19 -10.65
CA HIS A 303 1.22 -11.18 -10.54
C HIS A 303 -0.14 -10.65 -11.01
N ASP A 304 -0.19 -9.53 -11.75
CA ASP A 304 -1.47 -8.90 -12.16
C ASP A 304 -2.38 -9.87 -12.93
N GLY A 305 -1.81 -10.78 -13.74
CA GLY A 305 -2.59 -11.82 -14.42
C GLY A 305 -3.31 -12.78 -13.48
N GLU A 306 -2.66 -13.19 -12.38
CA GLU A 306 -3.27 -14.05 -11.37
C GLU A 306 -4.29 -13.27 -10.51
N ILE A 307 -3.94 -12.04 -10.11
CA ILE A 307 -4.84 -11.14 -9.39
C ILE A 307 -6.11 -10.86 -10.20
N ALA A 308 -5.98 -10.61 -11.51
CA ALA A 308 -7.10 -10.38 -12.42
C ALA A 308 -7.97 -11.63 -12.55
N LEU A 309 -7.37 -12.83 -12.59
CA LEU A 309 -8.10 -14.09 -12.59
C LEU A 309 -8.94 -14.22 -11.32
N PHE A 310 -8.36 -14.02 -10.14
CA PHE A 310 -9.09 -14.06 -8.86
C PHE A 310 -10.21 -13.03 -8.78
N LYS A 311 -9.96 -11.79 -9.24
CA LYS A 311 -10.99 -10.74 -9.28
C LYS A 311 -12.11 -11.07 -10.26
N SER A 312 -11.82 -11.70 -11.40
CA SER A 312 -12.83 -12.03 -12.41
C SER A 312 -13.87 -13.07 -11.96
N GLN A 313 -13.55 -13.84 -10.92
CA GLN A 313 -14.47 -14.82 -10.34
C GLN A 313 -15.59 -14.17 -9.53
N ILE A 314 -15.50 -12.86 -9.24
CA ILE A 314 -16.56 -12.06 -8.63
C ILE A 314 -17.64 -11.76 -9.69
N ARG A 315 -18.46 -12.76 -10.03
CA ARG A 315 -19.43 -12.63 -11.15
C ARG A 315 -20.66 -11.76 -10.83
N ASP A 316 -20.99 -11.52 -9.56
CA ASP A 316 -22.11 -10.65 -9.18
C ASP A 316 -21.84 -9.93 -7.84
N GLY A 317 -21.32 -8.70 -7.90
CA GLY A 317 -21.48 -7.68 -6.85
C GLY A 317 -21.04 -8.04 -5.42
N GLY A 318 -20.18 -9.04 -5.21
CA GLY A 318 -19.63 -9.41 -3.90
C GLY A 318 -20.71 -9.62 -2.83
N ALA A 319 -21.85 -10.25 -3.17
CA ALA A 319 -23.00 -10.39 -2.27
C ALA A 319 -22.71 -11.16 -0.95
N GLY A 320 -21.52 -11.77 -0.81
CA GLY A 320 -21.22 -12.68 0.31
C GLY A 320 -20.23 -12.21 1.37
N TYR A 321 -19.73 -10.96 1.34
CA TYR A 321 -18.66 -10.50 2.27
C TYR A 321 -18.92 -9.15 2.95
N ALA A 322 -20.19 -8.72 3.03
CA ALA A 322 -20.56 -7.60 3.89
C ALA A 322 -21.14 -8.17 5.19
#